data_AF-A0A8I5ZJL2-F1
#
_entry.id   AF-A0A8I5ZJL2-F1
#
_cell.length_a   1.000
_cell.length_b   1.000
_cell.length_c   1.000
_cell.angle_alpha   90.00
_cell.angle_beta   90.00
_cell.angle_gamma   90.00
#
_symmetry.space_group_name_H-M   'P 1'
#
loop_
_entity.id
_entity.type
_entity.pdbx_description
1 polymer ?
#
loop_
_entity_poly.entity_id
_entity_poly.type
_entity_poly.pdbx_seq_one_letter_code
_entity_poly.pdbx_strand_id
1 'polypeptide(L)'
;MHLFAKATTQFTLELYRQLRDSEDNIFYSPLSIMTALAMLQLGAKGNTEKQIEKVIQFHETTKKTTEKSADCHDEESVHEQFQKLMTQLNKSNDAYDLNSANSIYGAKHFPFLQTFLEDIKEYYQANVESLDFAHAAEESEKKINSWVENQTNGKIKDLFPKGSLNSSTILVLVNAVYFKGQWNHKFDEKHTEEDKFWLNKNTSKPVQMMRQKNEFNFIFLEDVQAKMVEIPYKGKELSMFILLPMEIDGLKKLEEQLTADKLLEWTRAENMNMIDLYLSLPRFKVEEKYDLPGPLQHMGMVDAFDSKKADFSGMSSTQGLMVSKVLHKSFVEKTGIPQGKTCPGSMVHSMQQMPTGYILNVIKLSP
;
A
#
# COMPACT_ATOMS: atom_id res chain seq x y z
N MET A 1 -2.96 -2.85 17.22
CA MET A 1 -3.04 -3.51 15.89
C MET A 1 -4.42 -3.45 15.24
N HIS A 2 -5.54 -3.75 15.92
CA HIS A 2 -6.88 -3.61 15.30
C HIS A 2 -7.20 -2.16 14.86
N LEU A 3 -6.79 -1.16 15.64
CA LEU A 3 -6.96 0.26 15.30
C LEU A 3 -6.18 0.67 14.04
N PHE A 4 -4.94 0.17 13.90
CA PHE A 4 -4.11 0.38 12.72
C PHE A 4 -4.77 -0.24 11.47
N ALA A 5 -5.27 -1.48 11.56
CA ALA A 5 -5.97 -2.14 10.46
C ALA A 5 -7.20 -1.35 9.98
N LYS A 6 -7.97 -0.78 10.93
CA LYS A 6 -9.11 0.09 10.62
C LYS A 6 -8.68 1.39 9.94
N ALA A 7 -7.68 2.09 10.49
CA ALA A 7 -7.13 3.30 9.90
C ALA A 7 -6.60 3.06 8.48
N THR A 8 -5.82 1.99 8.27
CA THR A 8 -5.33 1.61 6.94
C THR A 8 -6.47 1.32 5.98
N THR A 9 -7.50 0.59 6.41
CA THR A 9 -8.65 0.26 5.55
C THR A 9 -9.44 1.50 5.16
N GLN A 10 -9.62 2.44 6.09
CA GLN A 10 -10.38 3.65 5.81
C GLN A 10 -9.59 4.65 4.95
N PHE A 11 -8.29 4.86 5.21
CA PHE A 11 -7.39 5.59 4.31
C PHE A 11 -7.40 4.99 2.89
N THR A 12 -7.32 3.66 2.81
CA THR A 12 -7.40 2.92 1.55
C THR A 12 -8.66 3.30 0.77
N LEU A 13 -9.84 3.21 1.39
CA LEU A 13 -11.09 3.49 0.69
C LEU A 13 -11.28 4.97 0.36
N GLU A 14 -10.80 5.88 1.20
CA GLU A 14 -10.84 7.31 0.88
C GLU A 14 -9.94 7.68 -0.29
N LEU A 15 -8.71 7.16 -0.32
CA LEU A 15 -7.82 7.36 -1.46
C LEU A 15 -8.39 6.70 -2.72
N TYR A 16 -8.94 5.48 -2.60
CA TYR A 16 -9.62 4.82 -3.71
C TYR A 16 -10.73 5.69 -4.32
N ARG A 17 -11.55 6.36 -3.50
CA ARG A 17 -12.61 7.27 -3.98
C ARG A 17 -12.05 8.46 -4.76
N GLN A 18 -10.84 8.92 -4.47
CA GLN A 18 -10.18 9.98 -5.25
C GLN A 18 -9.64 9.47 -6.60
N LEU A 19 -9.38 8.17 -6.71
CA LEU A 19 -8.76 7.57 -7.89
C LEU A 19 -9.75 6.83 -8.80
N ARG A 20 -10.93 6.45 -8.30
CA ARG A 20 -11.87 5.52 -8.96
C ARG A 20 -12.53 6.03 -10.24
N ASP A 21 -12.51 7.34 -10.47
CA ASP A 21 -13.19 7.97 -11.60
C ASP A 21 -12.42 7.81 -12.93
N SER A 22 -11.24 7.17 -12.92
CA SER A 22 -10.56 6.72 -14.15
C SER A 22 -11.21 5.46 -14.74
N GLU A 23 -11.28 5.38 -16.07
CA GLU A 23 -11.65 4.15 -16.78
C GLU A 23 -10.53 3.09 -16.76
N ASP A 24 -9.32 3.47 -16.36
CA ASP A 24 -8.15 2.60 -16.28
C ASP A 24 -8.13 1.73 -15.02
N ASN A 25 -7.28 0.70 -15.03
CA ASN A 25 -7.02 -0.12 -13.83
C ASN A 25 -6.52 0.76 -12.69
N ILE A 26 -6.76 0.32 -11.45
CA ILE A 26 -6.24 1.01 -10.27
C ILE A 26 -5.41 0.02 -9.48
N PHE A 27 -4.17 0.39 -9.18
CA PHE A 27 -3.33 -0.42 -8.33
C PHE A 27 -2.40 0.42 -7.49
N TYR A 28 -2.58 0.44 -6.18
CA TYR A 28 -1.70 1.15 -5.26
C TYR A 28 -1.50 0.41 -3.94
N SER A 29 -0.46 0.81 -3.21
CA SER A 29 -0.16 0.31 -1.87
C SER A 29 -0.50 1.39 -0.84
N PRO A 30 -1.65 1.28 -0.13
CA PRO A 30 -2.03 2.24 0.89
C PRO A 30 -0.97 2.33 1.98
N LEU A 31 -0.40 1.19 2.37
CA LEU A 31 0.62 1.10 3.42
C LEU A 31 1.90 1.86 3.08
N SER A 32 2.35 1.76 1.83
CA SER A 32 3.48 2.53 1.29
C SER A 32 3.27 4.03 1.45
N ILE A 33 2.10 4.50 1.00
CA ILE A 33 1.73 5.92 1.02
C ILE A 33 1.60 6.40 2.47
N MET A 34 0.90 5.66 3.32
CA MET A 34 0.75 6.00 4.74
C MET A 34 2.09 6.07 5.46
N THR A 35 3.04 5.18 5.14
CA THR A 35 4.39 5.21 5.71
C THR A 35 5.12 6.49 5.32
N ALA A 36 5.05 6.88 4.04
CA ALA A 36 5.64 8.15 3.57
C ALA A 36 4.99 9.38 4.23
N LEU A 37 3.67 9.39 4.37
CA LEU A 37 2.94 10.45 5.06
C LEU A 37 3.26 10.51 6.55
N ALA A 38 3.45 9.37 7.20
CA ALA A 38 3.82 9.31 8.61
C ALA A 38 5.27 9.78 8.84
N MET A 39 6.20 9.52 7.90
CA MET A 39 7.53 10.14 7.89
C MET A 39 7.46 11.67 7.71
N LEU A 40 6.55 12.18 6.87
CA LEU A 40 6.30 13.62 6.76
C LEU A 40 5.74 14.21 8.06
N GLN A 41 4.83 13.50 8.71
CA GLN A 41 4.16 13.94 9.93
C GLN A 41 5.14 14.12 11.10
N LEU A 42 6.17 13.27 11.23
CA LEU A 42 7.22 13.41 12.26
C LEU A 42 7.82 14.83 12.30
N GLY A 43 8.05 15.38 11.12
CA GLY A 43 8.66 16.69 10.94
C GLY A 43 7.67 17.85 10.86
N ALA A 44 6.37 17.56 10.82
CA ALA A 44 5.31 18.55 10.75
C ALA A 44 4.94 19.07 12.13
N LYS A 45 4.44 20.30 12.19
CA LYS A 45 3.88 20.92 13.39
C LYS A 45 2.56 21.65 13.09
N GLY A 46 1.88 22.06 14.15
CA GLY A 46 0.70 22.92 14.07
C GLY A 46 -0.44 22.30 13.26
N ASN A 47 -0.99 23.07 12.31
CA ASN A 47 -2.08 22.58 11.46
C ASN A 47 -1.61 21.57 10.41
N THR A 48 -0.37 21.67 9.95
CA THR A 48 0.19 20.73 8.97
C THR A 48 0.21 19.31 9.55
N GLU A 49 0.71 19.17 10.78
CA GLU A 49 0.71 17.90 11.53
C GLU A 49 -0.69 17.33 11.70
N LYS A 50 -1.65 18.14 12.17
CA LYS A 50 -3.05 17.73 12.38
C LYS A 50 -3.74 17.29 11.09
N GLN A 51 -3.48 17.96 9.97
CA GLN A 51 -4.05 17.61 8.68
C GLN A 51 -3.49 16.28 8.16
N ILE A 52 -2.16 16.07 8.27
CA ILE A 52 -1.56 14.79 7.88
C ILE A 52 -2.10 13.68 8.78
N GLU A 53 -2.15 13.90 10.10
CA GLU A 53 -2.69 12.95 11.09
C GLU A 53 -4.15 12.57 10.79
N LYS A 54 -4.97 13.56 10.41
CA LYS A 54 -6.35 13.33 9.98
C LYS A 54 -6.41 12.46 8.72
N VAL A 55 -5.56 12.71 7.73
CA VAL A 55 -5.54 11.93 6.48
C VAL A 55 -5.07 10.49 6.70
N ILE A 56 -4.07 10.25 7.56
CA ILE A 56 -3.67 8.88 7.93
C ILE A 56 -4.66 8.19 8.89
N GLN A 57 -5.61 8.94 9.44
CA GLN A 57 -6.76 8.48 10.25
C GLN A 57 -6.42 7.73 11.55
N PHE A 58 -5.22 7.93 12.08
CA PHE A 58 -4.78 7.23 13.29
C PHE A 58 -5.52 7.70 14.55
N HIS A 59 -5.72 9.01 14.68
CA HIS A 59 -6.16 9.62 15.94
C HIS A 59 -7.68 9.58 16.18
N GLU A 60 -8.51 9.58 15.12
CA GLU A 60 -9.97 9.40 15.30
C GLU A 60 -10.34 7.98 15.73
N THR A 61 -9.50 6.99 15.39
CA THR A 61 -9.70 5.59 15.72
C THR A 61 -9.32 5.32 17.18
N THR A 62 -8.27 5.96 17.71
CA THR A 62 -7.83 5.83 19.12
C THR A 62 -8.74 6.60 20.09
N LYS A 63 -9.21 7.81 19.75
CA LYS A 63 -10.09 8.61 20.63
C LYS A 63 -11.49 8.06 20.84
N LYS A 64 -12.12 7.44 19.83
CA LYS A 64 -13.46 6.84 19.96
C LYS A 64 -13.51 5.66 20.93
N THR A 65 -12.37 5.05 21.26
CA THR A 65 -12.25 3.98 22.25
C THR A 65 -11.96 4.49 23.67
N THR A 66 -11.34 5.67 23.83
CA THR A 66 -10.89 6.18 25.14
C THR A 66 -11.94 7.00 25.89
N GLU A 67 -13.07 7.37 25.29
CA GLU A 67 -14.22 7.93 26.02
C GLU A 67 -14.86 6.92 27.03
N LYS A 68 -14.42 5.65 27.05
CA LYS A 68 -14.90 4.61 27.98
C LYS A 68 -13.89 4.11 29.02
N SER A 69 -12.66 4.60 29.08
CA SER A 69 -11.72 4.19 30.12
C SER A 69 -10.81 5.33 30.53
N ALA A 70 -11.09 5.90 31.71
CA ALA A 70 -10.25 6.87 32.41
C ALA A 70 -9.05 6.18 33.10
N ASP A 71 -8.32 5.34 32.36
CA ASP A 71 -7.06 4.76 32.84
C ASP A 71 -5.92 5.20 31.94
N CYS A 72 -4.93 5.82 32.58
CA CYS A 72 -3.65 6.24 32.06
C CYS A 72 -2.85 5.04 31.53
N HIS A 73 -3.09 4.67 30.28
CA HIS A 73 -2.19 3.83 29.51
C HIS A 73 -1.42 4.71 28.53
N ASP A 74 -0.09 4.57 28.51
CA ASP A 74 0.81 5.16 27.51
C ASP A 74 0.22 4.91 26.12
N GLU A 75 -0.35 5.94 25.50
CA GLU A 75 -0.84 5.86 24.13
C GLU A 75 0.37 5.75 23.21
N GLU A 76 0.67 4.51 22.79
CA GLU A 76 1.71 4.21 21.81
C GLU A 76 1.55 5.15 20.60
N SER A 77 2.61 5.91 20.32
CA SER A 77 2.61 6.89 19.24
C SER A 77 2.36 6.22 17.89
N VAL A 78 1.86 6.99 16.92
CA VAL A 78 1.67 6.47 15.56
C VAL A 78 2.99 5.92 14.99
N HIS A 79 4.12 6.51 15.34
CA HIS A 79 5.45 6.13 14.86
C HIS A 79 5.94 4.80 15.43
N GLU A 80 5.70 4.54 16.72
CA GLU A 80 6.00 3.24 17.33
C GLU A 80 5.18 2.11 16.67
N GLN A 81 3.92 2.39 16.31
CA GLN A 81 3.11 1.42 15.57
C GLN A 81 3.66 1.15 14.17
N PHE A 82 4.11 2.20 13.45
CA PHE A 82 4.81 2.02 12.17
C PHE A 82 6.13 1.26 12.33
N GLN A 83 6.86 1.46 13.43
CA GLN A 83 8.10 0.74 13.72
C GLN A 83 7.87 -0.75 13.91
N LYS A 84 6.85 -1.12 14.70
CA LYS A 84 6.43 -2.52 14.85
C LYS A 84 6.03 -3.12 13.50
N LEU A 85 5.28 -2.37 12.70
CA LEU A 85 4.88 -2.79 11.37
C LEU A 85 6.09 -3.00 10.44
N MET A 86 7.03 -2.05 10.35
CA MET A 86 8.23 -2.19 9.51
C MET A 86 9.04 -3.43 9.90
N THR A 87 9.17 -3.68 11.21
CA THR A 87 9.83 -4.88 11.74
C THR A 87 9.11 -6.17 11.34
N GLN A 88 7.78 -6.17 11.31
CA GLN A 88 6.99 -7.32 10.87
C GLN A 88 7.06 -7.54 9.36
N LEU A 89 6.94 -6.48 8.55
CA LEU A 89 6.96 -6.56 7.09
C LEU A 89 8.32 -7.01 6.55
N ASN A 90 9.40 -6.56 7.18
CA ASN A 90 10.78 -6.86 6.75
C ASN A 90 11.33 -8.14 7.39
N LYS A 91 10.50 -8.90 8.12
CA LYS A 91 10.89 -10.20 8.64
C LYS A 91 11.02 -11.18 7.47
N SER A 92 12.18 -11.84 7.37
CA SER A 92 12.41 -12.87 6.36
C SER A 92 11.41 -14.02 6.51
N ASN A 93 10.87 -14.49 5.39
CA ASN A 93 9.94 -15.61 5.31
C ASN A 93 10.27 -16.50 4.10
N ASP A 94 10.31 -17.83 4.29
CA ASP A 94 10.59 -18.80 3.22
C ASP A 94 9.43 -18.98 2.22
N ALA A 95 8.25 -18.44 2.53
CA ALA A 95 7.04 -18.62 1.75
C ALA A 95 6.76 -17.47 0.77
N TYR A 96 7.22 -16.26 1.08
CA TYR A 96 7.03 -15.08 0.26
C TYR A 96 8.17 -14.07 0.49
N ASP A 97 8.50 -13.30 -0.54
CA ASP A 97 9.38 -12.14 -0.42
C ASP A 97 8.50 -10.90 -0.22
N LEU A 98 8.53 -10.31 0.96
CA LEU A 98 7.93 -9.00 1.25
C LEU A 98 9.03 -8.10 1.81
N ASN A 99 9.18 -6.93 1.21
CA ASN A 99 10.14 -5.94 1.68
C ASN A 99 9.54 -4.55 1.52
N SER A 100 9.65 -3.72 2.56
CA SER A 100 9.33 -2.31 2.54
C SER A 100 10.59 -1.52 2.86
N ALA A 101 11.13 -0.87 1.84
CA ALA A 101 12.30 -0.02 1.96
C ALA A 101 11.90 1.45 2.01
N ASN A 102 12.37 2.15 3.03
CA ASN A 102 12.19 3.59 3.20
C ASN A 102 13.52 4.31 2.96
N SER A 103 13.50 5.45 2.27
CA SER A 103 14.65 6.33 2.17
C SER A 103 14.23 7.79 2.16
N ILE A 104 15.06 8.62 2.77
CA ILE A 104 14.96 10.08 2.74
C ILE A 104 16.22 10.65 2.10
N TYR A 105 16.03 11.52 1.13
CA TYR A 105 17.10 12.20 0.42
C TYR A 105 16.99 13.71 0.67
N GLY A 106 17.88 14.24 1.49
CA GLY A 106 17.94 15.67 1.80
C GLY A 106 18.91 16.41 0.89
N ALA A 107 18.65 17.68 0.61
CA ALA A 107 19.60 18.55 -0.08
C ALA A 107 20.89 18.71 0.74
N LYS A 108 22.04 18.58 0.08
CA LYS A 108 23.33 18.87 0.70
C LYS A 108 23.34 20.27 1.30
N HIS A 109 23.94 20.38 2.49
CA HIS A 109 24.07 21.61 3.26
C HIS A 109 22.74 22.21 3.77
N PHE A 110 21.61 21.54 3.56
CA PHE A 110 20.35 21.92 4.19
C PHE A 110 20.37 21.54 5.68
N PRO A 111 20.02 22.45 6.61
CA PRO A 111 20.16 22.21 8.05
C PRO A 111 18.98 21.43 8.62
N PHE A 112 18.93 20.13 8.35
CA PHE A 112 17.95 19.23 9.00
C PHE A 112 18.25 19.09 10.50
N LEU A 113 17.21 19.01 11.32
CA LEU A 113 17.33 18.68 12.73
C LEU A 113 17.81 17.24 12.86
N GLN A 114 18.84 17.05 13.69
CA GLN A 114 19.44 15.74 13.91
C GLN A 114 18.44 14.76 14.51
N THR A 115 17.60 15.23 15.44
CA THR A 115 16.52 14.45 16.06
C THR A 115 15.55 13.89 15.03
N PHE A 116 15.14 14.70 14.05
CA PHE A 116 14.26 14.25 12.96
C PHE A 116 14.88 13.12 12.11
N LEU A 117 16.18 13.23 11.81
CA LEU A 117 16.88 12.19 11.05
C LEU A 117 17.08 10.91 11.86
N GLU A 118 17.26 11.01 13.17
CA GLU A 118 17.35 9.88 14.10
C GLU A 118 16.00 9.18 14.24
N ASP A 119 14.93 9.94 14.49
CA ASP A 119 13.56 9.41 14.60
C ASP A 119 13.14 8.67 13.32
N ILE A 120 13.45 9.21 12.13
CA ILE A 120 13.13 8.54 10.87
C ILE A 120 13.87 7.21 10.71
N LYS A 121 15.14 7.13 11.11
CA LYS A 121 15.91 5.87 11.09
C LYS A 121 15.33 4.87 12.08
N GLU A 122 15.00 5.32 13.28
CA GLU A 122 14.52 4.48 14.37
C GLU A 122 13.13 3.93 14.07
N TYR A 123 12.16 4.79 13.74
CA TYR A 123 10.77 4.36 13.57
C TYR A 123 10.50 3.73 12.20
N TYR A 124 11.19 4.13 11.15
CA TYR A 124 10.87 3.68 9.78
C TYR A 124 11.95 2.83 9.13
N GLN A 125 13.05 2.56 9.83
CA GLN A 125 14.22 1.85 9.28
C GLN A 125 14.70 2.49 7.96
N ALA A 126 14.52 3.81 7.84
CA ALA A 126 14.75 4.51 6.60
C ALA A 126 16.24 4.81 6.40
N ASN A 127 16.71 4.65 5.18
CA ASN A 127 18.02 5.15 4.78
C ASN A 127 18.00 6.68 4.71
N VAL A 128 19.01 7.34 5.26
CA VAL A 128 19.15 8.81 5.22
C VAL A 128 20.36 9.16 4.37
N GLU A 129 20.14 9.93 3.30
CA GLU A 129 21.21 10.32 2.40
C GLU A 129 21.11 11.79 1.99
N SER A 130 22.26 12.44 1.77
CA SER A 130 22.34 13.82 1.30
C SER A 130 22.77 13.90 -0.17
N LEU A 131 21.96 14.53 -1.00
CA LEU A 131 22.17 14.66 -2.45
C LEU A 131 22.31 16.12 -2.89
N ASP A 132 23.05 16.35 -3.97
CA ASP A 132 23.30 17.71 -4.50
C ASP A 132 22.24 18.07 -5.54
N PHE A 133 21.03 18.40 -5.09
CA PHE A 133 19.98 18.84 -6.00
C PHE A 133 20.32 20.16 -6.68
N ALA A 134 20.98 21.09 -5.97
CA ALA A 134 21.28 22.43 -6.47
C ALA A 134 22.15 22.43 -7.74
N HIS A 135 23.17 21.56 -7.79
CA HIS A 135 24.12 21.50 -8.92
C HIS A 135 24.01 20.21 -9.74
N ALA A 136 23.40 19.15 -9.22
CA ALA A 136 23.35 17.83 -9.83
C ALA A 136 21.99 17.14 -9.65
N ALA A 137 20.89 17.88 -9.87
CA ALA A 137 19.52 17.36 -9.78
C ALA A 137 19.29 16.10 -10.63
N GLU A 138 19.77 16.08 -11.88
CA GLU A 138 19.58 14.93 -12.78
C GLU A 138 20.30 13.67 -12.27
N GLU A 139 21.53 13.81 -11.78
CA GLU A 139 22.29 12.69 -11.22
C GLU A 139 21.68 12.21 -9.89
N SER A 140 21.16 13.14 -9.09
CA SER A 140 20.42 12.82 -7.85
C SER A 140 19.14 12.03 -8.18
N GLU A 141 18.40 12.43 -9.21
CA GLU A 141 17.21 11.73 -9.70
C GLU A 141 17.54 10.30 -10.18
N LYS A 142 18.60 10.14 -11.00
CA LYS A 142 19.07 8.82 -11.47
C LYS A 142 19.47 7.90 -10.31
N LYS A 143 20.10 8.45 -9.27
CA LYS A 143 20.51 7.71 -8.09
C LYS A 143 19.30 7.22 -7.29
N ILE A 144 18.31 8.08 -7.07
CA ILE A 144 17.06 7.71 -6.39
C ILE A 144 16.32 6.63 -7.18
N ASN A 145 16.17 6.80 -8.50
CA ASN A 145 15.52 5.80 -9.36
C ASN A 145 16.25 4.45 -9.34
N SER A 146 17.59 4.45 -9.41
CA SER A 146 18.40 3.24 -9.29
C SER A 146 18.21 2.54 -7.95
N TRP A 147 18.10 3.30 -6.85
CA TRP A 147 17.83 2.73 -5.54
C TRP A 147 16.45 2.06 -5.50
N VAL A 148 15.40 2.73 -5.99
CA VAL A 148 14.04 2.16 -6.08
C VAL A 148 14.00 0.90 -6.95
N GLU A 149 14.69 0.92 -8.09
CA GLU A 149 14.77 -0.22 -8.99
C GLU A 149 15.41 -1.43 -8.29
N ASN A 150 16.49 -1.22 -7.55
CA ASN A 150 17.15 -2.27 -6.77
C ASN A 150 16.25 -2.81 -5.64
N GLN A 151 15.58 -1.94 -4.87
CA GLN A 151 14.67 -2.36 -3.79
C GLN A 151 13.45 -3.14 -4.31
N THR A 152 13.10 -2.98 -5.58
CA THR A 152 11.92 -3.60 -6.20
C THR A 152 12.26 -4.72 -7.18
N ASN A 153 13.48 -5.26 -7.12
CA ASN A 153 13.97 -6.32 -8.02
C ASN A 153 13.76 -5.98 -9.51
N GLY A 154 13.99 -4.72 -9.89
CA GLY A 154 13.87 -4.25 -11.26
C GLY A 154 12.44 -3.97 -11.74
N LYS A 155 11.43 -4.06 -10.87
CA LYS A 155 10.02 -3.93 -11.26
C LYS A 155 9.53 -2.48 -11.31
N ILE A 156 10.03 -1.61 -10.44
CA ILE A 156 9.70 -0.19 -10.46
C ILE A 156 10.91 0.59 -11.00
N LYS A 157 10.80 1.00 -12.26
CA LYS A 157 11.77 1.86 -12.92
C LYS A 157 11.22 3.28 -13.03
N ASP A 158 12.12 4.26 -13.06
CA ASP A 158 11.82 5.68 -13.33
C ASP A 158 10.65 6.22 -12.48
N LEU A 159 10.72 5.98 -11.16
CA LEU A 159 9.73 6.51 -10.20
C LEU A 159 9.59 8.03 -10.37
N PHE A 160 10.74 8.71 -10.43
CA PHE A 160 10.86 10.13 -10.75
C PHE A 160 11.14 10.29 -12.25
N PRO A 161 10.19 10.80 -13.06
CA PRO A 161 10.42 11.07 -14.48
C PRO A 161 11.51 12.12 -14.65
N LYS A 162 12.13 12.14 -15.84
CA LYS A 162 13.14 13.15 -16.18
C LYS A 162 12.65 14.57 -15.88
N GLY A 163 13.40 15.30 -15.06
CA GLY A 163 13.12 16.69 -14.70
C GLY A 163 12.02 16.86 -13.65
N SER A 164 11.67 15.77 -12.95
CA SER A 164 10.70 15.82 -11.86
C SER A 164 11.30 16.40 -10.58
N LEU A 165 12.61 16.23 -10.40
CA LEU A 165 13.43 16.89 -9.38
C LEU A 165 14.24 18.02 -10.01
N ASN A 166 14.46 19.11 -9.27
CA ASN A 166 15.16 20.29 -9.76
C ASN A 166 16.07 20.90 -8.69
N SER A 167 16.70 22.03 -9.00
CA SER A 167 17.67 22.69 -8.10
C SER A 167 17.06 23.27 -6.82
N SER A 168 15.74 23.42 -6.72
CA SER A 168 15.05 23.82 -5.49
C SER A 168 14.52 22.65 -4.66
N THR A 169 14.77 21.40 -5.08
CA THR A 169 14.41 20.22 -4.28
C THR A 169 15.20 20.20 -2.97
N ILE A 170 14.50 20.22 -1.83
CA ILE A 170 15.09 20.19 -0.49
C ILE A 170 15.05 18.78 0.10
N LEU A 171 13.95 18.05 -0.10
CA LEU A 171 13.71 16.76 0.51
C LEU A 171 12.93 15.86 -0.43
N VAL A 172 13.34 14.60 -0.54
CA VAL A 172 12.59 13.55 -1.23
C VAL A 172 12.41 12.38 -0.28
N LEU A 173 11.17 12.03 0.01
CA LEU A 173 10.81 10.82 0.75
C LEU A 173 10.37 9.75 -0.23
N VAL A 174 10.93 8.56 -0.08
CA VAL A 174 10.68 7.43 -0.96
C VAL A 174 10.36 6.21 -0.11
N ASN A 175 9.21 5.60 -0.38
CA ASN A 175 8.90 4.26 0.08
C ASN A 175 8.78 3.35 -1.14
N ALA A 176 9.40 2.18 -1.08
CA ALA A 176 9.33 1.13 -2.09
C ALA A 176 8.90 -0.18 -1.44
N VAL A 177 7.71 -0.67 -1.79
CA VAL A 177 7.21 -1.98 -1.35
C VAL A 177 7.35 -2.98 -2.49
N TYR A 178 7.99 -4.10 -2.20
CA TYR A 178 8.08 -5.26 -3.08
C TYR A 178 7.38 -6.44 -2.44
N PHE A 179 6.48 -7.07 -3.20
CA PHE A 179 5.82 -8.31 -2.77
C PHE A 179 5.85 -9.36 -3.87
N LYS A 180 6.30 -10.57 -3.50
CA LYS A 180 6.26 -11.77 -4.32
C LYS A 180 5.89 -12.96 -3.44
N GLY A 181 4.61 -13.33 -3.46
CA GLY A 181 4.11 -14.51 -2.77
C GLY A 181 3.79 -15.67 -3.71
N GLN A 182 4.01 -16.90 -3.24
CA GLN A 182 3.48 -18.11 -3.90
C GLN A 182 2.08 -18.38 -3.40
N TRP A 183 1.15 -18.80 -4.27
CA TRP A 183 -0.15 -19.29 -3.82
C TRP A 183 -0.01 -20.50 -2.89
N ASN A 184 -0.87 -20.62 -1.87
CA ASN A 184 -0.93 -21.83 -1.04
C ASN A 184 -1.27 -23.04 -1.91
N HIS A 185 -2.23 -22.87 -2.81
CA HIS A 185 -2.56 -23.83 -3.87
C HIS A 185 -2.32 -23.20 -5.24
N LYS A 186 -1.32 -23.72 -5.96
CA LYS A 186 -0.88 -23.19 -7.25
C LYS A 186 -1.86 -23.59 -8.36
N PHE A 187 -2.07 -22.67 -9.31
CA PHE A 187 -2.73 -22.98 -10.57
C PHE A 187 -1.78 -23.80 -11.45
N ASP A 188 -2.23 -24.95 -11.95
CA ASP A 188 -1.49 -25.71 -12.96
C ASP A 188 -1.54 -24.96 -14.30
N GLU A 189 -0.39 -24.75 -14.92
CA GLU A 189 -0.32 -24.09 -16.23
C GLU A 189 -1.08 -24.86 -17.31
N LYS A 190 -1.21 -26.18 -17.18
CA LYS A 190 -2.01 -27.01 -18.10
C LYS A 190 -3.49 -26.69 -18.08
N HIS A 191 -3.97 -26.03 -17.03
CA HIS A 191 -5.35 -25.57 -16.88
C HIS A 191 -5.49 -24.05 -17.13
N THR A 192 -4.46 -23.42 -17.69
CA THR A 192 -4.53 -22.04 -18.19
C THR A 192 -4.85 -22.06 -19.68
N GLU A 193 -5.94 -21.41 -20.06
CA GLU A 193 -6.39 -21.35 -21.45
C GLU A 193 -6.82 -19.92 -21.80
N GLU A 194 -6.89 -19.61 -23.09
CA GLU A 194 -7.48 -18.34 -23.53
C GLU A 194 -8.99 -18.34 -23.25
N ASP A 195 -9.49 -17.27 -22.64
CA ASP A 195 -10.92 -17.06 -22.36
C ASP A 195 -11.29 -15.58 -22.51
N LYS A 196 -12.59 -15.28 -22.57
CA LYS A 196 -13.10 -13.91 -22.68
C LYS A 196 -13.16 -13.23 -21.32
N PHE A 197 -12.56 -12.05 -21.20
CA PHE A 197 -12.75 -11.13 -20.09
C PHE A 197 -13.64 -9.96 -20.54
N TRP A 198 -14.76 -9.76 -19.86
CA TRP A 198 -15.80 -8.83 -20.27
C TRP A 198 -15.59 -7.41 -19.70
N LEU A 199 -14.86 -6.59 -20.48
CA LEU A 199 -15.22 -5.22 -20.90
C LEU A 199 -16.34 -4.46 -20.19
N ASN A 200 -17.51 -5.03 -20.42
CA ASN A 200 -18.85 -4.54 -20.18
C ASN A 200 -19.75 -5.57 -20.85
N LYS A 201 -21.07 -5.32 -20.90
CA LYS A 201 -22.04 -6.25 -21.49
C LYS A 201 -21.81 -6.55 -22.98
N ASN A 202 -21.07 -5.70 -23.71
CA ASN A 202 -20.95 -5.78 -25.17
C ASN A 202 -19.51 -6.01 -25.66
N THR A 203 -18.51 -5.63 -24.87
CA THR A 203 -17.10 -5.72 -25.24
C THR A 203 -16.41 -6.80 -24.41
N SER A 204 -15.52 -7.56 -25.02
CA SER A 204 -14.65 -8.50 -24.30
C SER A 204 -13.26 -8.50 -24.93
N LYS A 205 -12.24 -8.85 -24.15
CA LYS A 205 -10.88 -9.11 -24.63
C LYS A 205 -10.43 -10.53 -24.27
N PRO A 206 -9.64 -11.21 -25.11
CA PRO A 206 -9.06 -12.48 -24.75
C PRO A 206 -8.03 -12.30 -23.63
N VAL A 207 -8.03 -13.20 -22.64
CA VAL A 207 -7.06 -13.26 -21.55
C VAL A 207 -6.65 -14.70 -21.28
N GLN A 208 -5.47 -14.90 -20.69
CA GLN A 208 -5.06 -16.21 -20.19
C GLN A 208 -5.74 -16.48 -18.85
N MET A 209 -6.78 -17.30 -18.84
CA MET A 209 -7.59 -17.63 -17.68
C MET A 209 -7.02 -18.85 -16.96
N MET A 210 -6.54 -18.66 -15.73
CA MET A 210 -6.08 -19.77 -14.89
C MET A 210 -7.27 -20.41 -14.19
N ARG A 211 -7.31 -21.74 -14.11
CA ARG A 211 -8.40 -22.47 -13.45
C ARG A 211 -7.87 -23.46 -12.41
N GLN A 212 -8.56 -23.58 -11.28
CA GLN A 212 -8.34 -24.64 -10.30
C GLN A 212 -9.63 -25.00 -9.56
N LYS A 213 -9.69 -26.21 -9.01
CA LYS A 213 -10.74 -26.63 -8.08
C LYS A 213 -10.11 -26.88 -6.71
N ASN A 214 -10.58 -26.21 -5.68
CA ASN A 214 -10.08 -26.38 -4.32
C ASN A 214 -11.05 -25.82 -3.28
N GLU A 215 -10.78 -26.07 -2.00
CA GLU A 215 -11.45 -25.43 -0.89
C GLU A 215 -10.93 -24.01 -0.68
N PHE A 216 -11.83 -23.02 -0.65
CA PHE A 216 -11.52 -21.63 -0.36
C PHE A 216 -12.51 -21.05 0.64
N ASN A 217 -12.06 -20.07 1.43
CA ASN A 217 -12.98 -19.27 2.22
C ASN A 217 -13.76 -18.35 1.28
N PHE A 218 -15.08 -18.37 1.40
CA PHE A 218 -15.99 -17.69 0.49
C PHE A 218 -17.19 -17.12 1.24
N ILE A 219 -17.71 -16.01 0.73
CA ILE A 219 -18.96 -15.41 1.19
C ILE A 219 -19.74 -14.83 0.00
N PHE A 220 -21.06 -14.98 0.05
CA PHE A 220 -21.97 -14.25 -0.82
C PHE A 220 -22.46 -13.00 -0.09
N LEU A 221 -22.27 -11.84 -0.71
CA LEU A 221 -22.61 -10.53 -0.17
C LEU A 221 -23.95 -10.10 -0.75
N GLU A 222 -25.04 -10.49 -0.08
CA GLU A 222 -26.41 -10.28 -0.56
C GLU A 222 -26.77 -8.80 -0.73
N ASP A 223 -26.28 -7.93 0.17
CA ASP A 223 -26.58 -6.50 0.19
C ASP A 223 -26.02 -5.75 -1.03
N VAL A 224 -24.81 -6.12 -1.46
CA VAL A 224 -24.12 -5.52 -2.60
C VAL A 224 -24.20 -6.35 -3.89
N GLN A 225 -24.82 -7.53 -3.85
CA GLN A 225 -24.91 -8.47 -4.96
C GLN A 225 -23.52 -8.81 -5.53
N ALA A 226 -22.63 -9.27 -4.65
CA ALA A 226 -21.27 -9.66 -5.01
C ALA A 226 -20.85 -10.98 -4.35
N LYS A 227 -19.82 -11.61 -4.88
CA LYS A 227 -19.13 -12.76 -4.28
C LYS A 227 -17.79 -12.29 -3.77
N MET A 228 -17.32 -12.86 -2.67
CA MET A 228 -15.94 -12.69 -2.24
C MET A 228 -15.27 -14.02 -1.95
N VAL A 229 -14.03 -14.15 -2.42
CA VAL A 229 -13.18 -15.32 -2.17
C VAL A 229 -11.83 -14.88 -1.59
N GLU A 230 -11.36 -15.60 -0.58
CA GLU A 230 -10.01 -15.49 -0.05
C GLU A 230 -9.09 -16.53 -0.72
N ILE A 231 -8.00 -16.07 -1.32
CA ILE A 231 -6.96 -16.91 -1.93
C ILE A 231 -5.69 -16.75 -1.11
N PRO A 232 -5.37 -17.70 -0.20
CA PRO A 232 -4.21 -17.59 0.66
C PRO A 232 -2.90 -17.79 -0.11
N TYR A 233 -1.86 -17.04 0.28
CA TYR A 233 -0.48 -17.34 -0.09
C TYR A 233 0.07 -18.46 0.78
N LYS A 234 1.18 -19.07 0.35
CA LYS A 234 1.92 -20.07 1.11
C LYS A 234 2.27 -19.48 2.48
N GLY A 235 2.11 -20.29 3.53
CA GLY A 235 2.29 -19.85 4.92
C GLY A 235 1.04 -19.23 5.55
N LYS A 236 0.02 -18.85 4.75
CA LYS A 236 -1.27 -18.30 5.20
C LYS A 236 -1.19 -17.03 6.06
N GLU A 237 -0.06 -16.34 6.06
CA GLU A 237 0.11 -15.03 6.72
C GLU A 237 -0.45 -13.89 5.85
N LEU A 238 -0.51 -14.10 4.53
CA LEU A 238 -1.05 -13.17 3.55
C LEU A 238 -2.10 -13.87 2.69
N SER A 239 -3.12 -13.11 2.30
CA SER A 239 -4.17 -13.57 1.39
C SER A 239 -4.53 -12.50 0.36
N MET A 240 -4.99 -12.92 -0.81
CA MET A 240 -5.68 -12.04 -1.76
C MET A 240 -7.18 -12.23 -1.61
N PHE A 241 -7.90 -11.14 -1.35
CA PHE A 241 -9.36 -11.13 -1.41
C PHE A 241 -9.80 -10.61 -2.78
N ILE A 242 -10.72 -11.34 -3.43
CA ILE A 242 -11.33 -10.92 -4.69
C ILE A 242 -12.80 -10.69 -4.43
N LEU A 243 -13.26 -9.45 -4.64
CA LEU A 243 -14.67 -9.09 -4.66
C LEU A 243 -15.12 -9.04 -6.13
N LEU A 244 -16.11 -9.86 -6.48
CA LEU A 244 -16.62 -10.01 -7.84
C LEU A 244 -18.13 -9.72 -7.84
N PRO A 245 -18.59 -8.62 -8.47
CA PRO A 245 -20.01 -8.37 -8.69
C PRO A 245 -20.69 -9.51 -9.44
N MET A 246 -21.98 -9.75 -9.16
CA MET A 246 -22.77 -10.77 -9.87
C MET A 246 -23.00 -10.42 -11.34
N GLU A 247 -23.17 -9.13 -11.63
CA GLU A 247 -23.41 -8.60 -12.97
C GLU A 247 -22.13 -7.97 -13.54
N ILE A 248 -21.94 -8.08 -14.86
CA ILE A 248 -20.75 -7.55 -15.56
C ILE A 248 -20.58 -6.04 -15.34
N ASP A 249 -21.68 -5.29 -15.29
CA ASP A 249 -21.71 -3.83 -15.04
C ASP A 249 -21.99 -3.49 -13.56
N GLY A 250 -21.93 -4.47 -12.65
CA GLY A 250 -22.23 -4.30 -11.23
C GLY A 250 -21.11 -3.62 -10.42
N LEU A 251 -19.92 -3.43 -10.98
CA LEU A 251 -18.75 -2.92 -10.25
C LEU A 251 -18.98 -1.53 -9.66
N LYS A 252 -19.59 -0.62 -10.42
CA LYS A 252 -19.89 0.74 -9.94
C LYS A 252 -20.76 0.75 -8.69
N LYS A 253 -21.81 -0.08 -8.66
CA LYS A 253 -22.71 -0.22 -7.50
C LYS A 253 -21.97 -0.76 -6.29
N LEU A 254 -21.09 -1.75 -6.49
CA LEU A 254 -20.23 -2.29 -5.43
C LEU A 254 -19.30 -1.19 -4.86
N GLU A 255 -18.64 -0.43 -5.73
CA GLU A 255 -17.74 0.67 -5.34
C GLU A 255 -18.44 1.80 -4.57
N GLU A 256 -19.68 2.12 -4.92
CA GLU A 256 -20.50 3.13 -4.23
C GLU A 256 -20.91 2.69 -2.81
N GLN A 257 -21.14 1.39 -2.62
CA GLN A 257 -21.59 0.84 -1.33
C GLN A 257 -20.44 0.34 -0.44
N LEU A 258 -19.21 0.34 -0.94
CA LEU A 258 -18.03 -0.12 -0.22
C LEU A 258 -17.65 0.86 0.91
N THR A 259 -17.62 0.34 2.13
CA THR A 259 -17.20 1.07 3.34
C THR A 259 -16.15 0.26 4.10
N ALA A 260 -15.38 0.95 4.97
CA ALA A 260 -14.31 0.30 5.72
C ALA A 260 -14.86 -0.74 6.69
N ASP A 261 -15.97 -0.41 7.36
CA ASP A 261 -16.63 -1.32 8.29
C ASP A 261 -17.15 -2.57 7.56
N LYS A 262 -17.79 -2.42 6.37
CA LYS A 262 -18.20 -3.56 5.54
C LYS A 262 -17.02 -4.42 5.12
N LEU A 263 -15.94 -3.81 4.62
CA LEU A 263 -14.77 -4.57 4.15
C LEU A 263 -14.10 -5.34 5.30
N LEU A 264 -13.98 -4.72 6.49
CA LEU A 264 -13.46 -5.35 7.69
C LEU A 264 -14.39 -6.44 8.24
N GLU A 265 -15.69 -6.29 8.09
CA GLU A 265 -16.68 -7.30 8.48
C GLU A 265 -16.58 -8.51 7.55
N TRP A 266 -16.67 -8.28 6.24
CA TRP A 266 -16.66 -9.34 5.23
C TRP A 266 -15.38 -10.18 5.28
N THR A 267 -14.24 -9.56 5.58
CA THR A 267 -12.92 -10.23 5.62
C THR A 267 -12.66 -11.04 6.90
N ARG A 268 -13.58 -11.06 7.87
CA ARG A 268 -13.44 -11.91 9.07
C ARG A 268 -13.62 -13.37 8.71
N ALA A 269 -12.73 -14.22 9.22
CA ALA A 269 -12.78 -15.66 9.01
C ALA A 269 -14.12 -16.28 9.47
N GLU A 270 -14.71 -15.77 10.56
CA GLU A 270 -16.01 -16.20 11.09
C GLU A 270 -17.19 -15.94 10.17
N ASN A 271 -17.05 -14.98 9.24
CA ASN A 271 -18.10 -14.63 8.28
C ASN A 271 -17.96 -15.37 6.96
N MET A 272 -16.84 -16.08 6.75
CA MET A 272 -16.62 -16.87 5.53
C MET A 272 -16.85 -18.34 5.78
N ASN A 273 -17.31 -19.03 4.74
CA ASN A 273 -17.47 -20.47 4.74
C ASN A 273 -16.39 -21.10 3.85
N MET A 274 -15.73 -22.13 4.36
CA MET A 274 -14.82 -22.94 3.56
C MET A 274 -15.66 -23.85 2.67
N ILE A 275 -15.53 -23.68 1.35
CA ILE A 275 -16.32 -24.43 0.36
C ILE A 275 -15.46 -24.83 -0.85
N ASP A 276 -15.81 -25.95 -1.47
CA ASP A 276 -15.23 -26.40 -2.75
C ASP A 276 -15.66 -25.46 -3.90
N LEU A 277 -14.70 -24.75 -4.50
CA LEU A 277 -14.94 -23.84 -5.62
C LEU A 277 -14.13 -24.21 -6.86
N TYR A 278 -14.77 -24.02 -8.01
CA TYR A 278 -14.09 -23.88 -9.29
C TYR A 278 -13.72 -22.42 -9.49
N LEU A 279 -12.47 -22.08 -9.21
CA LEU A 279 -11.95 -20.72 -9.31
C LEU A 279 -11.33 -20.49 -10.70
N SER A 280 -11.83 -19.46 -11.40
CA SER A 280 -11.22 -18.93 -12.62
C SER A 280 -10.67 -17.53 -12.34
N LEU A 281 -9.39 -17.31 -12.60
CA LEU A 281 -8.69 -16.05 -12.34
C LEU A 281 -7.80 -15.70 -13.54
N PRO A 282 -7.98 -14.54 -14.19
CA PRO A 282 -7.08 -14.14 -15.26
C PRO A 282 -5.63 -14.00 -14.77
N ARG A 283 -4.67 -14.34 -15.61
CA ARG A 283 -3.31 -13.80 -15.47
C ARG A 283 -3.40 -12.31 -15.73
N PHE A 284 -2.85 -11.52 -14.82
CA PHE A 284 -2.83 -10.08 -14.97
C PHE A 284 -1.49 -9.50 -14.53
N LYS A 285 -1.16 -8.40 -15.16
CA LYS A 285 -0.04 -7.54 -14.82
C LYS A 285 -0.57 -6.11 -14.81
N VAL A 286 -0.44 -5.43 -13.68
CA VAL A 286 -0.89 -4.05 -13.51
C VAL A 286 0.27 -3.24 -12.97
N GLU A 287 0.53 -2.11 -13.60
CA GLU A 287 1.56 -1.16 -13.20
C GLU A 287 0.94 0.24 -13.29
N GLU A 288 0.79 0.89 -12.14
CA GLU A 288 0.13 2.19 -12.06
C GLU A 288 1.02 3.21 -11.36
N LYS A 289 0.80 4.47 -11.70
CA LYS A 289 1.54 5.61 -11.16
C LYS A 289 0.58 6.75 -10.84
N TYR A 290 0.77 7.36 -9.67
CA TYR A 290 -0.07 8.44 -9.17
C TYR A 290 0.78 9.62 -8.72
N ASP A 291 0.30 10.82 -9.05
CA ASP A 291 0.72 12.08 -8.43
C ASP A 291 -0.35 12.49 -7.41
N LEU A 292 -0.02 12.34 -6.13
CA LEU A 292 -0.98 12.36 -5.03
C LEU A 292 -1.29 13.72 -4.38
N PRO A 293 -0.61 14.87 -4.65
CA PRO A 293 -0.97 16.14 -4.03
C PRO A 293 -2.46 16.49 -4.19
N GLY A 294 -3.02 16.36 -5.40
CA GLY A 294 -4.44 16.61 -5.66
C GLY A 294 -5.35 15.74 -4.78
N PRO A 295 -5.27 14.40 -4.87
CA PRO A 295 -6.01 13.49 -3.99
C PRO A 295 -5.86 13.80 -2.49
N LEU A 296 -4.63 14.04 -2.00
CA LEU A 296 -4.35 14.31 -0.59
C LEU A 296 -4.95 15.65 -0.11
N GLN A 297 -4.93 16.68 -0.97
CA GLN A 297 -5.58 17.95 -0.70
C GLN A 297 -7.10 17.80 -0.56
N HIS A 298 -7.73 17.01 -1.44
CA HIS A 298 -9.17 16.70 -1.33
C HIS A 298 -9.51 15.91 -0.07
N MET A 299 -8.58 15.08 0.43
CA MET A 299 -8.70 14.37 1.70
C MET A 299 -8.45 15.27 2.93
N GLY A 300 -7.99 16.51 2.73
CA GLY A 300 -7.84 17.53 3.78
C GLY A 300 -6.40 17.87 4.18
N MET A 301 -5.40 17.31 3.52
CA MET A 301 -3.99 17.67 3.68
C MET A 301 -3.64 18.81 2.73
N VAL A 302 -3.91 20.05 3.12
CA VAL A 302 -3.74 21.24 2.26
C VAL A 302 -2.52 22.08 2.61
N ASP A 303 -2.23 22.27 3.90
CA ASP A 303 -1.16 23.16 4.38
C ASP A 303 0.22 22.65 3.98
N ALA A 304 0.42 21.32 3.97
CA ALA A 304 1.67 20.68 3.57
C ALA A 304 2.14 21.06 2.16
N PHE A 305 1.22 21.48 1.29
CA PHE A 305 1.49 21.84 -0.11
C PHE A 305 1.50 23.36 -0.36
N ASP A 306 1.42 24.19 0.69
CA ASP A 306 1.41 25.65 0.61
C ASP A 306 2.61 26.23 1.37
N SER A 307 3.57 26.85 0.68
CA SER A 307 4.80 27.40 1.30
C SER A 307 4.57 28.44 2.38
N LYS A 308 3.38 29.05 2.45
CA LYS A 308 3.04 30.06 3.49
C LYS A 308 2.37 29.45 4.72
N LYS A 309 1.87 28.22 4.61
CA LYS A 309 1.12 27.54 5.68
C LYS A 309 1.81 26.27 6.19
N ALA A 310 2.60 25.63 5.33
CA ALA A 310 3.36 24.45 5.67
C ALA A 310 4.26 24.74 6.87
N ASP A 311 4.08 23.95 7.92
CA ASP A 311 4.91 24.00 9.11
C ASP A 311 5.65 22.67 9.25
N PHE A 312 6.86 22.65 8.69
CA PHE A 312 7.83 21.58 8.83
C PHE A 312 8.99 21.99 9.75
N SER A 313 8.71 22.82 10.76
CA SER A 313 9.72 23.26 11.74
C SER A 313 10.33 22.10 12.55
N GLY A 314 9.64 20.95 12.60
CA GLY A 314 10.19 19.71 13.14
C GLY A 314 11.26 19.06 12.27
N MET A 315 11.38 19.44 10.98
CA MET A 315 12.47 18.97 10.10
C MET A 315 13.66 19.91 10.10
N SER A 316 13.43 21.22 10.17
CA SER A 316 14.46 22.25 10.13
C SER A 316 13.94 23.56 10.70
N SER A 317 14.82 24.36 11.29
CA SER A 317 14.52 25.74 11.67
C SER A 317 14.37 26.70 10.48
N THR A 318 14.69 26.24 9.27
CA THR A 318 14.54 27.02 8.04
C THR A 318 13.06 27.15 7.68
N GLN A 319 12.60 28.37 7.34
CA GLN A 319 11.22 28.60 6.95
C GLN A 319 10.97 28.26 5.47
N GLY A 320 9.72 27.98 5.14
CA GLY A 320 9.26 27.82 3.75
C GLY A 320 9.46 26.43 3.14
N LEU A 321 9.79 25.41 3.94
CA LEU A 321 9.68 24.03 3.47
C LEU A 321 8.22 23.71 3.17
N MET A 322 7.98 23.08 2.03
CA MET A 322 6.69 22.51 1.65
C MET A 322 6.90 21.22 0.87
N VAL A 323 5.86 20.39 0.80
CA VAL A 323 5.81 19.24 -0.08
C VAL A 323 5.42 19.72 -1.47
N SER A 324 6.28 19.49 -2.46
CA SER A 324 5.99 19.84 -3.85
C SER A 324 5.35 18.68 -4.63
N LYS A 325 5.76 17.45 -4.34
CA LYS A 325 5.31 16.23 -5.02
C LYS A 325 5.18 15.08 -4.05
N VAL A 326 4.19 14.22 -4.30
CA VAL A 326 4.05 12.90 -3.66
C VAL A 326 3.77 11.91 -4.76
N LEU A 327 4.80 11.17 -5.17
CA LEU A 327 4.68 10.19 -6.26
C LEU A 327 4.55 8.78 -5.68
N HIS A 328 3.54 8.05 -6.14
CA HIS A 328 3.36 6.64 -5.82
C HIS A 328 3.41 5.82 -7.11
N LYS A 329 4.17 4.71 -7.11
CA LYS A 329 4.19 3.75 -8.21
C LYS A 329 4.10 2.35 -7.64
N SER A 330 3.36 1.49 -8.33
CA SER A 330 3.07 0.15 -7.84
C SER A 330 2.95 -0.83 -8.99
N PHE A 331 3.40 -2.05 -8.74
CA PHE A 331 3.46 -3.12 -9.72
C PHE A 331 2.94 -4.44 -9.12
N VAL A 332 2.07 -5.14 -9.84
CA VAL A 332 1.66 -6.50 -9.52
C VAL A 332 1.62 -7.36 -10.77
N GLU A 333 2.06 -8.61 -10.62
CA GLU A 333 2.02 -9.63 -11.66
C GLU A 333 1.56 -10.94 -11.05
N LYS A 334 0.52 -11.57 -11.63
CA LYS A 334 -0.01 -12.87 -11.21
C LYS A 334 0.05 -13.87 -12.34
N THR A 335 0.79 -14.94 -12.10
CA THR A 335 1.01 -16.05 -13.03
C THR A 335 0.67 -17.38 -12.35
N GLY A 336 0.31 -18.39 -13.14
CA GLY A 336 0.39 -19.79 -12.71
C GLY A 336 1.83 -20.20 -12.94
N ILE A 337 2.59 -20.53 -11.89
CA ILE A 337 4.01 -20.89 -12.06
C ILE A 337 4.08 -22.37 -12.45
N PRO A 338 4.93 -22.79 -13.41
CA PRO A 338 5.12 -24.20 -13.73
C PRO A 338 5.66 -25.01 -12.53
N GLN A 339 5.18 -26.25 -12.38
CA GLN A 339 5.85 -27.25 -11.55
C GLN A 339 7.23 -27.54 -12.17
N GLY A 340 8.33 -27.16 -11.49
CA GLY A 340 9.67 -27.52 -11.97
C GLY A 340 10.88 -26.77 -11.38
N LYS A 341 10.70 -25.70 -10.61
CA LYS A 341 11.82 -25.08 -9.86
C LYS A 341 11.57 -25.13 -8.36
N THR A 342 11.84 -26.30 -7.77
CA THR A 342 12.08 -26.46 -6.33
C THR A 342 13.53 -26.14 -6.02
N CYS A 343 13.79 -25.17 -5.15
CA CYS A 343 15.02 -25.16 -4.35
C CYS A 343 14.73 -25.91 -3.03
N PRO A 344 15.62 -26.81 -2.58
CA PRO A 344 15.45 -27.56 -1.34
C PRO A 344 15.88 -26.70 -0.14
N GLY A 345 15.21 -26.87 0.99
CA GLY A 345 15.59 -26.21 2.24
C GLY A 345 14.48 -26.34 3.28
N SER A 346 14.50 -27.44 4.02
CA SER A 346 13.66 -27.68 5.18
C SER A 346 14.32 -27.06 6.42
N MET A 347 13.59 -26.28 7.22
CA MET A 347 13.74 -26.25 8.67
C MET A 347 12.45 -25.73 9.31
N VAL A 348 11.97 -26.46 10.31
CA VAL A 348 10.73 -26.21 11.06
C VAL A 348 11.04 -25.33 12.26
N HIS A 349 10.38 -24.18 12.42
CA HIS A 349 10.25 -23.47 13.70
C HIS A 349 8.86 -22.80 13.83
N SER A 350 8.43 -22.64 15.08
CA SER A 350 7.06 -22.41 15.58
C SER A 350 6.28 -21.25 14.94
N MET A 351 5.01 -21.53 14.63
CA MET A 351 4.02 -20.56 14.17
C MET A 351 3.57 -19.65 15.32
N GLN A 352 3.69 -18.33 15.11
CA GLN A 352 2.97 -17.32 15.87
C GLN A 352 2.07 -16.58 14.87
N GLN A 353 0.77 -16.61 15.13
CA GLN A 353 -0.27 -16.04 14.28
C GLN A 353 -0.10 -14.51 14.22
N MET A 354 0.16 -13.94 13.04
CA MET A 354 0.09 -12.49 12.85
C MET A 354 -1.37 -12.03 12.99
N PRO A 355 -1.62 -10.81 13.51
CA PRO A 355 -2.97 -10.27 13.51
C PRO A 355 -3.43 -10.01 12.09
N THR A 356 -4.56 -10.61 11.76
CA THR A 356 -5.36 -10.42 10.56
C THR A 356 -5.78 -8.95 10.40
N GLY A 357 -5.64 -8.36 9.20
CA GLY A 357 -6.42 -7.17 8.84
C GLY A 357 -5.75 -6.03 8.03
N TYR A 358 -4.47 -6.10 7.65
CA TYR A 358 -3.85 -5.01 6.89
C TYR A 358 -4.05 -5.14 5.37
N ILE A 359 -4.51 -4.07 4.71
CA ILE A 359 -4.56 -4.00 3.25
C ILE A 359 -3.19 -3.56 2.74
N LEU A 360 -2.42 -4.50 2.20
CA LEU A 360 -1.13 -4.21 1.59
C LEU A 360 -1.27 -3.48 0.25
N ASN A 361 -2.24 -3.91 -0.56
CA ASN A 361 -2.48 -3.37 -1.89
C ASN A 361 -3.96 -3.43 -2.26
N VAL A 362 -4.41 -2.50 -3.11
CA VAL A 362 -5.73 -2.52 -3.74
C VAL A 362 -5.57 -2.66 -5.24
N ILE A 363 -6.33 -3.57 -5.86
CA ILE A 363 -6.40 -3.74 -7.31
C ILE A 363 -7.85 -3.55 -7.75
N LYS A 364 -8.10 -2.63 -8.68
CA LYS A 364 -9.26 -2.62 -9.57
C LYS A 364 -8.77 -3.08 -10.93
N LEU A 365 -9.27 -4.20 -11.40
CA LEU A 365 -9.20 -4.53 -12.82
C LEU A 365 -10.39 -3.85 -13.45
N SER A 366 -10.13 -2.75 -14.14
CA SER A 366 -11.19 -2.03 -14.80
C SER A 366 -11.75 -2.87 -15.94
N PRO A 367 -13.07 -2.78 -16.16
CA PRO A 367 -13.76 -3.51 -17.19
C PRO A 367 -13.00 -3.46 -18.49
#